data_AF-A0A969TN36-F1
#
_entry.id   AF-A0A969TN36-F1
#
_cell.length_a   1.000
_cell.length_b   1.000
_cell.length_c   1.000
_cell.angle_alpha   90.00
_cell.angle_beta   90.00
_cell.angle_gamma   90.00
#
_symmetry.space_group_name_H-M   'P 1'
#
loop_
_entity.id
_entity.type
_entity.pdbx_description
1 polymer ?
#
loop_
_entity_poly.entity_id
_entity_poly.type
_entity_poly.pdbx_seq_one_letter_code
_entity_poly.pdbx_strand_id
1 'polypeptide(L)'
;MRWFKKLTGFPEVSPQQVRENIIVDGETLKSHVNQKVLICGQLEIPTLGELRERARSSEHKIGQISVREVVANVLHLHANESNADSLFQVASQFNLLEMVSPTITPERGVGIYEKDRTQGPACAIAAGAGTIYRNYFAIVNGQIGQSAKNQIDCLADIGAALGNCESRLWTMKNGYVLASHNGLSEISNRLRTSSESELDELRQLLRIGIQWNAQVTLNDCKHTVSQAYCSALPVAYSPHSFNLWVEFAQLVLEASYEATVCTAILNSVRNGNNRLFLTLLGGGAFGNKTDWIVGAIHRALNLYKHVDLDVALVSYGSSNQYVRQLVNQYGNTKI
;
A
#
# COMPACT_ATOMS: atom_id res chain seq x y z
N MET A 1 -7.00 -13.83 -21.46
CA MET A 1 -5.82 -14.66 -21.18
C MET A 1 -5.36 -14.31 -19.77
N ARG A 2 -5.16 -15.29 -18.86
CA ARG A 2 -4.86 -14.98 -17.45
C ARG A 2 -3.50 -14.30 -17.30
N TRP A 3 -3.43 -13.13 -16.66
CA TRP A 3 -2.22 -12.30 -16.62
C TRP A 3 -0.98 -13.06 -16.09
N PHE A 4 -1.17 -13.88 -15.05
CA PHE A 4 -0.13 -14.72 -14.46
C PHE A 4 0.54 -15.63 -15.51
N LYS A 5 -0.26 -16.39 -16.28
CA LYS A 5 0.26 -17.30 -17.31
C LYS A 5 1.00 -16.56 -18.42
N LYS A 6 0.62 -15.31 -18.73
CA LYS A 6 1.35 -14.47 -19.72
C LYS A 6 2.78 -14.16 -19.25
N LEU A 7 2.95 -13.92 -17.95
CA LEU A 7 4.25 -13.61 -17.34
C LEU A 7 5.08 -14.87 -17.14
N THR A 8 4.50 -15.92 -16.57
CA THR A 8 5.23 -17.10 -16.09
C THR A 8 5.27 -18.26 -17.10
N GLY A 9 4.37 -18.29 -18.09
CA GLY A 9 4.28 -19.38 -19.07
C GLY A 9 3.46 -20.59 -18.64
N PHE A 10 3.01 -20.63 -17.38
CA PHE A 10 2.22 -21.74 -16.83
C PHE A 10 0.98 -21.23 -16.08
N PRO A 11 -0.11 -22.03 -16.00
CA PRO A 11 -1.27 -21.67 -15.19
C PRO A 11 -0.93 -21.74 -13.70
N GLU A 12 -1.45 -20.81 -12.92
CA GLU A 12 -1.34 -20.83 -11.45
C GLU A 12 -2.23 -21.96 -10.87
N VAL A 13 -1.62 -22.90 -10.13
CA VAL A 13 -2.31 -24.06 -9.54
C VAL A 13 -2.14 -24.13 -8.03
N SER A 14 -0.91 -24.05 -7.53
CA SER A 14 -0.61 -24.11 -6.09
C SER A 14 0.70 -23.37 -5.75
N PRO A 15 0.90 -22.94 -4.49
CA PRO A 15 2.17 -22.34 -4.07
C PRO A 15 3.40 -23.21 -4.33
N GLN A 16 3.27 -24.52 -4.16
CA GLN A 16 4.35 -25.46 -4.45
C GLN A 16 4.70 -25.44 -5.94
N GLN A 17 3.71 -25.56 -6.82
CA GLN A 17 3.90 -25.53 -8.27
C GLN A 17 4.52 -24.22 -8.74
N VAL A 18 4.14 -23.09 -8.15
CA VAL A 18 4.76 -21.79 -8.46
C VAL A 18 6.24 -21.78 -8.07
N ARG A 19 6.57 -22.23 -6.85
CA ARG A 19 7.96 -22.27 -6.35
C ARG A 19 8.85 -23.28 -7.08
N GLU A 20 8.29 -24.36 -7.61
CA GLU A 20 9.04 -25.33 -8.42
C GLU A 20 9.38 -24.79 -9.82
N ASN A 21 8.52 -23.94 -10.38
CA ASN A 21 8.68 -23.43 -11.74
C ASN A 21 9.35 -22.05 -11.83
N ILE A 22 9.58 -21.40 -10.70
CA ILE A 22 10.15 -20.06 -10.63
C ILE A 22 11.29 -20.05 -9.61
N ILE A 23 12.44 -19.53 -10.03
CA ILE A 23 13.55 -19.19 -9.14
C ILE A 23 13.61 -17.68 -8.92
N VAL A 24 13.93 -17.28 -7.69
CA VAL A 24 14.21 -15.90 -7.32
C VAL A 24 15.70 -15.77 -7.02
N ASP A 25 16.35 -14.81 -7.67
CA ASP A 25 17.76 -14.46 -7.46
C ASP A 25 17.86 -12.94 -7.32
N GLY A 26 18.18 -12.49 -6.10
CA GLY A 26 18.14 -11.08 -5.74
C GLY A 26 16.77 -10.44 -6.03
N GLU A 27 16.78 -9.43 -6.89
CA GLU A 27 15.60 -8.65 -7.30
C GLU A 27 14.91 -9.21 -8.55
N THR A 28 15.31 -10.39 -9.01
CA THR A 28 14.80 -10.98 -10.26
C THR A 28 14.06 -12.29 -10.02
N LEU A 29 13.03 -12.48 -10.84
CA LEU A 29 12.22 -13.69 -10.91
C LEU A 29 12.41 -14.30 -12.30
N LYS A 30 12.89 -15.56 -12.36
CA LYS A 30 13.01 -16.32 -13.60
C LYS A 30 12.04 -17.50 -13.62
N SER A 31 11.20 -17.57 -14.65
CA SER A 31 10.40 -18.78 -14.90
C SER A 31 11.19 -19.80 -15.71
N HIS A 32 11.20 -21.06 -15.24
CA HIS A 32 11.80 -22.18 -15.97
C HIS A 32 10.96 -22.65 -17.17
N VAL A 33 9.68 -22.28 -17.23
CA VAL A 33 8.76 -22.75 -18.28
C VAL A 33 8.91 -21.95 -19.57
N ASN A 34 8.98 -20.62 -19.47
CA ASN A 34 9.10 -19.74 -20.63
C ASN A 34 10.42 -18.96 -20.70
N GLN A 35 11.34 -19.21 -19.76
CA GLN A 35 12.66 -18.57 -19.65
C GLN A 35 12.63 -17.04 -19.48
N LYS A 36 11.45 -16.43 -19.24
CA LYS A 36 11.37 -15.00 -18.99
C LYS A 36 11.98 -14.67 -17.63
N VAL A 37 12.75 -13.59 -17.61
CA VAL A 37 13.27 -12.95 -16.41
C VAL A 37 12.53 -11.64 -16.25
N LEU A 38 12.01 -11.39 -15.05
CA LEU A 38 11.30 -10.17 -14.68
C LEU A 38 11.93 -9.60 -13.41
N ILE A 39 11.96 -8.28 -13.29
CA ILE A 39 12.45 -7.63 -12.07
C ILE A 39 11.28 -7.57 -11.09
N CYS A 40 11.33 -8.39 -10.03
CA CYS A 40 10.37 -8.29 -8.93
C CYS A 40 10.74 -7.13 -7.99
N GLY A 41 11.99 -6.68 -7.99
CA GLY A 41 12.46 -5.62 -7.11
C GLY A 41 12.68 -6.12 -5.69
N GLN A 42 12.84 -5.18 -4.75
CA GLN A 42 13.08 -5.47 -3.34
C GLN A 42 11.85 -5.17 -2.48
N LEU A 43 11.45 -6.12 -1.64
CA LEU A 43 10.39 -5.91 -0.66
C LEU A 43 10.99 -5.46 0.68
N GLU A 44 10.50 -4.34 1.22
CA GLU A 44 10.70 -3.94 2.61
C GLU A 44 9.35 -3.78 3.32
N ILE A 45 9.34 -3.95 4.65
CA ILE A 45 8.12 -3.80 5.47
C ILE A 45 8.41 -2.90 6.68
N PRO A 46 8.82 -1.64 6.45
CA PRO A 46 9.28 -0.77 7.52
C PRO A 46 8.12 -0.19 8.32
N THR A 47 8.42 0.24 9.54
CA THR A 47 7.49 1.08 10.32
C THR A 47 7.53 2.54 9.85
N LEU A 48 6.48 3.31 10.13
CA LEU A 48 6.51 4.76 9.90
C LEU A 48 7.67 5.42 10.67
N GLY A 49 7.94 5.01 11.90
CA GLY A 49 9.06 5.54 12.69
C GLY A 49 10.41 5.35 12.00
N GLU A 50 10.67 4.16 11.45
CA GLU A 50 11.89 3.89 10.68
C GLU A 50 11.95 4.73 9.39
N LEU A 51 10.83 4.91 8.71
CA LEU A 51 10.76 5.71 7.49
C LEU A 51 11.00 7.20 7.76
N ARG A 52 10.47 7.74 8.87
CA ARG A 52 10.73 9.11 9.31
C ARG A 52 12.21 9.33 9.55
N GLU A 53 12.86 8.44 10.30
CA GLU A 53 14.29 8.54 10.61
C GLU A 53 15.14 8.53 9.34
N ARG A 54 14.84 7.61 8.41
CA ARG A 54 15.51 7.51 7.11
C ARG A 54 15.28 8.76 6.25
N ALA A 55 14.04 9.25 6.17
CA ALA A 55 13.73 10.44 5.37
C ALA A 55 14.44 11.68 5.94
N ARG A 56 14.44 11.85 7.27
CA ARG A 56 15.12 12.96 7.97
C ARG A 56 16.64 12.95 7.76
N SER A 57 17.24 11.77 7.73
CA SER A 57 18.70 11.60 7.55
C SER A 57 19.14 11.58 6.08
N SER A 58 18.20 11.54 5.13
CA SER A 58 18.50 11.52 3.70
C SER A 58 18.88 12.89 3.15
N GLU A 59 19.77 12.92 2.16
CA GLU A 59 20.15 14.13 1.40
C GLU A 59 19.10 14.50 0.33
N HIS A 60 17.83 14.55 0.73
CA HIS A 60 16.74 14.90 -0.17
C HIS A 60 16.75 16.39 -0.52
N LYS A 61 16.21 16.71 -1.69
CA LYS A 61 16.15 18.08 -2.18
C LYS A 61 15.09 18.88 -1.42
N ILE A 62 15.53 19.98 -0.81
CA ILE A 62 14.66 21.00 -0.22
C ILE A 62 13.93 21.73 -1.34
N GLY A 63 12.64 21.95 -1.18
CA GLY A 63 11.80 22.62 -2.17
C GLY A 63 10.40 22.89 -1.61
N GLN A 64 9.40 22.77 -2.46
CA GLN A 64 8.00 22.80 -2.05
C GLN A 64 7.25 21.67 -2.72
N ILE A 65 6.35 21.03 -1.99
CA ILE A 65 5.46 20.03 -2.56
C ILE A 65 4.53 20.71 -3.57
N SER A 66 4.46 20.18 -4.79
CA SER A 66 3.40 20.51 -5.74
C SER A 66 2.31 19.43 -5.70
N VAL A 67 1.05 19.85 -5.70
CA VAL A 67 -0.09 18.92 -5.66
C VAL A 67 -1.01 19.18 -6.85
N ARG A 68 -1.37 18.12 -7.57
CA ARG A 68 -2.31 18.18 -8.70
C ARG A 68 -3.25 16.99 -8.71
N GLU A 69 -4.43 17.17 -9.31
CA GLU A 69 -5.29 16.05 -9.65
C GLU A 69 -4.90 15.45 -11.01
N VAL A 70 -4.96 14.13 -11.11
CA VAL A 70 -4.86 13.41 -12.39
C VAL A 70 -6.07 12.50 -12.52
N VAL A 71 -6.92 12.78 -13.51
CA VAL A 71 -8.02 11.88 -13.87
C VAL A 71 -7.50 10.85 -14.87
N ALA A 72 -7.22 9.63 -14.41
CA ALA A 72 -6.62 8.61 -15.25
C ALA A 72 -6.92 7.18 -14.80
N ASN A 73 -6.69 6.22 -15.71
CA ASN A 73 -6.58 4.81 -15.36
C ASN A 73 -5.16 4.54 -14.82
N VAL A 74 -5.07 3.98 -13.63
CA VAL A 74 -3.78 3.70 -12.96
C VAL A 74 -2.88 2.75 -13.76
N LEU A 75 -3.45 1.85 -14.56
CA LEU A 75 -2.70 0.97 -15.45
C LEU A 75 -1.99 1.76 -16.56
N HIS A 76 -2.63 2.81 -17.08
CA HIS A 76 -2.01 3.69 -18.07
C HIS A 76 -0.91 4.53 -17.43
N LEU A 77 -1.08 4.97 -16.18
CA LEU A 77 -0.04 5.70 -15.46
C LEU A 77 1.20 4.84 -15.22
N HIS A 78 1.03 3.56 -14.84
CA HIS A 78 2.15 2.63 -14.70
C HIS A 78 2.83 2.35 -16.04
N ALA A 79 2.06 2.11 -17.11
CA ALA A 79 2.61 1.79 -18.43
C ALA A 79 3.29 2.99 -19.12
N ASN A 80 3.04 4.22 -18.68
CA ASN A 80 3.66 5.42 -19.23
C ASN A 80 5.12 5.51 -18.77
N GLU A 81 6.05 5.32 -19.70
CA GLU A 81 7.50 5.34 -19.46
C GLU A 81 8.00 6.68 -18.88
N SER A 82 7.30 7.79 -19.11
CA SER A 82 7.65 9.05 -18.46
C SER A 82 7.52 8.99 -16.93
N ASN A 83 6.79 8.01 -16.39
CA ASN A 83 6.67 7.75 -14.94
C ASN A 83 7.66 6.68 -14.45
N ALA A 84 8.67 6.30 -15.25
CA ALA A 84 9.76 5.44 -14.80
C ALA A 84 10.33 5.94 -13.47
N ASP A 85 10.52 4.99 -12.55
CA ASP A 85 11.09 5.17 -11.22
C ASP A 85 10.30 6.05 -10.25
N SER A 86 9.06 6.43 -10.61
CA SER A 86 8.14 7.08 -9.68
C SER A 86 7.57 6.13 -8.63
N LEU A 87 7.00 6.69 -7.56
CA LEU A 87 6.34 5.94 -6.50
C LEU A 87 4.81 5.96 -6.67
N PHE A 88 4.18 4.79 -6.59
CA PHE A 88 2.73 4.65 -6.57
C PHE A 88 2.25 4.14 -5.22
N GLN A 89 1.30 4.84 -4.61
CA GLN A 89 0.53 4.30 -3.49
C GLN A 89 -0.50 3.30 -4.02
N VAL A 90 -0.49 2.12 -3.42
CA VAL A 90 -1.36 1.01 -3.79
C VAL A 90 -2.24 0.65 -2.59
N ALA A 91 -3.56 0.66 -2.80
CA ALA A 91 -4.50 0.13 -1.83
C ALA A 91 -4.31 -1.38 -1.71
N SER A 92 -3.95 -1.83 -0.51
CA SER A 92 -3.66 -3.23 -0.20
C SER A 92 -4.31 -3.64 1.12
N GLN A 93 -4.14 -4.89 1.51
CA GLN A 93 -4.50 -5.41 2.82
C GLN A 93 -3.28 -5.37 3.75
N PHE A 94 -3.49 -5.59 5.06
CA PHE A 94 -2.39 -5.60 6.03
C PHE A 94 -1.38 -6.73 5.82
N ASN A 95 -1.68 -7.72 4.98
CA ASN A 95 -0.74 -8.77 4.56
C ASN A 95 -0.07 -8.50 3.20
N LEU A 96 -0.24 -7.30 2.65
CA LEU A 96 0.31 -6.89 1.36
C LEU A 96 -0.23 -7.72 0.18
N LEU A 97 -1.48 -8.18 0.28
CA LEU A 97 -2.20 -8.85 -0.80
C LEU A 97 -3.49 -8.08 -1.13
N GLU A 98 -4.10 -8.44 -2.26
CA GLU A 98 -5.31 -7.79 -2.79
C GLU A 98 -6.42 -8.84 -3.02
N MET A 99 -6.66 -9.69 -2.03
CA MET A 99 -7.70 -10.73 -2.08
C MET A 99 -9.10 -10.12 -2.02
N VAL A 100 -10.10 -10.65 -2.73
CA VAL A 100 -11.41 -9.97 -2.83
C VAL A 100 -12.25 -10.01 -1.54
N SER A 101 -11.90 -10.92 -0.62
CA SER A 101 -12.66 -11.22 0.59
C SER A 101 -11.75 -11.81 1.69
N PRO A 102 -12.10 -11.60 2.98
CA PRO A 102 -11.39 -12.22 4.11
C PRO A 102 -11.43 -13.75 4.13
N THR A 103 -12.24 -14.40 3.29
CA THR A 103 -12.28 -15.87 3.18
C THR A 103 -11.28 -16.43 2.16
N ILE A 104 -10.65 -15.57 1.36
CA ILE A 104 -9.71 -15.98 0.31
C ILE A 104 -8.30 -15.94 0.89
N THR A 105 -7.63 -17.10 0.89
CA THR A 105 -6.30 -17.27 1.46
C THR A 105 -5.19 -17.08 0.39
N PRO A 106 -3.93 -16.85 0.79
CA PRO A 106 -2.78 -16.75 -0.13
C PRO A 106 -2.67 -17.90 -1.16
N GLU A 107 -3.06 -19.12 -0.77
CA GLU A 107 -3.00 -20.31 -1.61
C GLU A 107 -3.99 -20.29 -2.78
N ARG A 108 -5.01 -19.42 -2.73
CA ARG A 108 -5.93 -19.19 -3.85
C ARG A 108 -5.27 -18.47 -5.02
N GLY A 109 -4.06 -17.95 -4.82
CA GLY A 109 -3.22 -17.36 -5.83
C GLY A 109 -3.56 -15.92 -6.16
N VAL A 110 -2.64 -15.26 -6.86
CA VAL A 110 -2.75 -13.86 -7.28
C VAL A 110 -3.36 -13.73 -8.68
N GLY A 111 -3.41 -14.82 -9.44
CA GLY A 111 -4.07 -14.88 -10.74
C GLY A 111 -5.54 -14.45 -10.72
N ILE A 112 -6.21 -14.58 -9.57
CA ILE A 112 -7.61 -14.14 -9.39
C ILE A 112 -7.80 -12.62 -9.40
N TYR A 113 -6.73 -11.83 -9.24
CA TYR A 113 -6.80 -10.36 -9.18
C TYR A 113 -7.41 -9.75 -10.44
N GLU A 114 -7.32 -10.41 -11.60
CA GLU A 114 -7.92 -9.94 -12.86
C GLU A 114 -9.46 -9.84 -12.84
N LYS A 115 -10.09 -10.52 -11.88
CA LYS A 115 -11.54 -10.51 -11.69
C LYS A 115 -12.00 -9.33 -10.84
N ASP A 116 -11.08 -8.70 -10.12
CA ASP A 116 -11.34 -7.53 -9.30
C ASP A 116 -10.90 -6.28 -10.07
N ARG A 117 -11.84 -5.35 -10.25
CA ARG A 117 -11.64 -4.11 -11.01
C ARG A 117 -11.29 -2.92 -10.12
N THR A 118 -11.08 -3.15 -8.82
CA THR A 118 -10.60 -2.11 -7.90
C THR A 118 -9.14 -1.75 -8.16
N GLN A 119 -8.72 -0.62 -7.61
CA GLN A 119 -7.41 -0.02 -7.90
C GLN A 119 -6.23 -0.86 -7.38
N GLY A 120 -6.38 -1.50 -6.21
CA GLY A 120 -5.33 -2.35 -5.61
C GLY A 120 -4.87 -3.48 -6.54
N PRO A 121 -5.77 -4.41 -6.93
CA PRO A 121 -5.50 -5.48 -7.88
C PRO A 121 -4.94 -4.97 -9.22
N ALA A 122 -5.42 -3.83 -9.73
CA ALA A 122 -4.90 -3.24 -10.96
C ALA A 122 -3.43 -2.83 -10.81
N CYS A 123 -3.06 -2.11 -9.75
CA CYS A 123 -1.67 -1.76 -9.47
C CYS A 123 -0.80 -3.00 -9.23
N ALA A 124 -1.30 -3.98 -8.48
CA ALA A 124 -0.59 -5.23 -8.20
C ALA A 124 -0.27 -6.01 -9.50
N ILE A 125 -1.22 -6.07 -10.44
CA ILE A 125 -1.00 -6.68 -11.76
C ILE A 125 -0.04 -5.84 -12.62
N ALA A 126 -0.04 -4.52 -12.46
CA ALA A 126 0.85 -3.64 -13.21
C ALA A 126 2.33 -3.92 -12.93
N ALA A 127 2.66 -4.34 -11.70
CA ALA A 127 3.98 -4.82 -11.28
C ALA A 127 3.94 -6.31 -10.89
N GLY A 128 3.51 -7.15 -11.84
CA GLY A 128 3.12 -8.53 -11.59
C GLY A 128 4.21 -9.40 -10.97
N ALA A 129 5.49 -9.15 -11.29
CA ALA A 129 6.60 -9.91 -10.70
C ALA A 129 6.73 -9.65 -9.18
N GLY A 130 6.58 -8.39 -8.74
CA GLY A 130 6.55 -8.04 -7.32
C GLY A 130 5.34 -8.68 -6.61
N THR A 131 4.19 -8.73 -7.26
CA THR A 131 2.98 -9.41 -6.73
C THR A 131 3.17 -10.91 -6.56
N ILE A 132 3.79 -11.59 -7.54
CA ILE A 132 4.14 -13.02 -7.41
C ILE A 132 5.12 -13.22 -6.25
N TYR A 133 6.13 -12.37 -6.13
CA TYR A 133 7.10 -12.41 -5.04
C TYR A 133 6.42 -12.31 -3.66
N ARG A 134 5.59 -11.28 -3.44
CA ARG A 134 4.91 -11.03 -2.16
C ARG A 134 4.04 -12.20 -1.68
N ASN A 135 3.41 -12.93 -2.59
CA ASN A 135 2.58 -14.08 -2.22
C ASN A 135 3.40 -15.36 -2.01
N TYR A 136 4.38 -15.64 -2.89
CA TYR A 136 4.98 -16.98 -2.97
C TYR A 136 6.41 -17.08 -2.43
N PHE A 137 7.15 -15.97 -2.37
CA PHE A 137 8.60 -15.95 -2.12
C PHE A 137 9.03 -15.04 -0.97
N ALA A 138 8.18 -14.11 -0.51
CA ALA A 138 8.47 -13.30 0.66
C ALA A 138 8.74 -14.20 1.89
N ILE A 139 9.81 -13.91 2.64
CA ILE A 139 10.13 -14.62 3.88
C ILE A 139 9.28 -14.04 5.00
N VAL A 140 8.42 -14.86 5.59
CA VAL A 140 7.51 -14.49 6.67
C VAL A 140 7.77 -15.42 7.84
N ASN A 141 8.20 -14.88 8.99
CA ASN A 141 8.52 -15.67 10.18
C ASN A 141 9.48 -16.84 9.89
N GLY A 142 10.49 -16.61 9.04
CA GLY A 142 11.47 -17.62 8.63
C GLY A 142 10.99 -18.64 7.59
N GLN A 143 9.74 -18.55 7.13
CA GLN A 143 9.18 -19.44 6.11
C GLN A 143 8.96 -18.70 4.79
N ILE A 144 9.22 -19.38 3.67
CA ILE A 144 9.02 -18.82 2.34
C ILE A 144 7.53 -18.81 1.95
N GLY A 145 7.07 -17.67 1.46
CA GLY A 145 5.71 -17.44 0.97
C GLY A 145 4.67 -17.26 2.07
N GLN A 146 3.59 -16.58 1.72
CA GLN A 146 2.43 -16.40 2.58
C GLN A 146 1.49 -17.60 2.47
N SER A 147 0.82 -17.93 3.58
CA SER A 147 -0.15 -19.01 3.68
C SER A 147 -1.32 -18.62 4.59
N ALA A 148 -2.40 -19.39 4.63
CA ALA A 148 -3.52 -19.15 5.54
C ALA A 148 -3.11 -19.06 7.03
N LYS A 149 -1.97 -19.65 7.40
CA LYS A 149 -1.48 -19.73 8.79
C LYS A 149 -0.24 -18.88 9.08
N ASN A 150 0.37 -18.29 8.06
CA ASN A 150 1.59 -17.51 8.19
C ASN A 150 1.59 -16.38 7.16
N GLN A 151 1.34 -15.16 7.62
CA GLN A 151 1.16 -13.97 6.76
C GLN A 151 1.90 -12.79 7.35
N ILE A 152 2.22 -11.85 6.49
CA ILE A 152 2.62 -10.51 6.90
C ILE A 152 1.44 -9.88 7.64
N ASP A 153 1.73 -9.15 8.71
CA ASP A 153 0.74 -8.33 9.42
C ASP A 153 1.34 -6.95 9.69
N CYS A 154 1.00 -6.00 8.83
CA CYS A 154 1.46 -4.62 8.93
C CYS A 154 0.84 -3.83 10.10
N LEU A 155 -0.12 -4.41 10.82
CA LEU A 155 -0.77 -3.81 12.00
C LEU A 155 -0.33 -4.46 13.30
N ALA A 156 0.55 -5.47 13.26
CA ALA A 156 0.95 -6.25 14.43
C ALA A 156 1.48 -5.38 15.59
N ASP A 157 2.34 -4.41 15.30
CA ASP A 157 2.96 -3.55 16.32
C ASP A 157 1.94 -2.61 16.98
N ILE A 158 0.99 -2.06 16.20
CA ILE A 158 -0.16 -1.31 16.74
C ILE A 158 -1.06 -2.23 17.56
N GLY A 159 -1.28 -3.47 17.11
CA GLY A 159 -1.99 -4.51 17.85
C GLY A 159 -1.40 -4.77 19.22
N ALA A 160 -0.08 -4.93 19.29
CA ALA A 160 0.62 -5.09 20.56
C ALA A 160 0.45 -3.86 21.47
N ALA A 161 0.62 -2.65 20.94
CA ALA A 161 0.50 -1.41 21.71
C ALA A 161 -0.92 -1.12 22.22
N LEU A 162 -1.95 -1.51 21.47
CA LEU A 162 -3.35 -1.42 21.89
C LEU A 162 -3.78 -2.60 22.79
N GLY A 163 -2.92 -3.59 22.98
CA GLY A 163 -3.21 -4.77 23.79
C GLY A 163 -4.19 -5.73 23.12
N ASN A 164 -4.14 -5.90 21.80
CA ASN A 164 -4.90 -6.91 21.05
C ASN A 164 -4.34 -8.35 21.26
N CYS A 165 -4.00 -8.70 22.50
CA CYS A 165 -3.56 -10.03 22.86
C CYS A 165 -4.70 -11.03 22.61
N GLU A 166 -4.37 -12.21 22.08
CA GLU A 166 -5.33 -13.29 21.79
C GLU A 166 -6.54 -12.84 20.93
N SER A 167 -6.34 -11.83 20.07
CA SER A 167 -7.40 -11.25 19.22
C SER A 167 -8.60 -10.67 19.97
N ARG A 168 -8.42 -10.23 21.23
CA ARG A 168 -9.53 -9.74 22.07
C ARG A 168 -10.22 -8.47 21.52
N LEU A 169 -9.50 -7.62 20.79
CA LEU A 169 -10.03 -6.39 20.19
C LEU A 169 -10.50 -6.67 18.75
N TRP A 170 -9.64 -7.29 17.96
CA TRP A 170 -9.94 -7.73 16.59
C TRP A 170 -9.22 -9.03 16.25
N THR A 171 -9.81 -9.79 15.31
CA THR A 171 -9.12 -10.90 14.65
C THR A 171 -8.57 -10.42 13.32
N MET A 172 -7.28 -10.66 13.06
CA MET A 172 -6.71 -10.50 11.71
C MET A 172 -7.04 -11.74 10.87
N LYS A 173 -7.67 -11.56 9.70
CA LYS A 173 -8.02 -12.67 8.80
C LYS A 173 -7.70 -12.32 7.36
N ASN A 174 -6.67 -12.95 6.80
CA ASN A 174 -6.21 -12.71 5.41
C ASN A 174 -5.98 -11.22 5.12
N GLY A 175 -5.37 -10.50 6.07
CA GLY A 175 -5.09 -9.07 5.94
C GLY A 175 -6.28 -8.13 6.25
N TYR A 176 -7.43 -8.67 6.67
CA TYR A 176 -8.58 -7.90 7.14
C TYR A 176 -8.66 -7.84 8.66
N VAL A 177 -8.81 -6.62 9.19
CA VAL A 177 -9.09 -6.36 10.60
C VAL A 177 -10.58 -6.58 10.88
N LEU A 178 -10.92 -7.70 11.52
CA LEU A 178 -12.30 -8.03 11.91
C LEU A 178 -12.49 -7.69 13.40
N ALA A 179 -12.79 -6.42 13.67
CA ALA A 179 -12.95 -5.91 15.02
C ALA A 179 -14.32 -6.23 15.63
N SER A 180 -14.34 -6.50 16.93
CA SER A 180 -15.58 -6.64 17.70
C SER A 180 -16.12 -5.27 18.09
N HIS A 181 -17.42 -5.19 18.40
CA HIS A 181 -18.04 -3.95 18.93
C HIS A 181 -17.29 -3.41 20.17
N ASN A 182 -17.02 -4.29 21.13
CA ASN A 182 -16.33 -3.91 22.37
C ASN A 182 -14.88 -3.49 22.08
N GLY A 183 -14.20 -4.21 21.17
CA GLY A 183 -12.86 -3.86 20.74
C GLY A 183 -12.78 -2.47 20.12
N LEU A 184 -13.70 -2.15 19.18
CA LEU A 184 -13.77 -0.81 18.59
C LEU A 184 -14.08 0.27 19.65
N SER A 185 -15.01 0.00 20.56
CA SER A 185 -15.38 0.94 21.62
C SER A 185 -14.18 1.25 22.53
N GLU A 186 -13.41 0.22 22.88
CA GLU A 186 -12.21 0.35 23.71
C GLU A 186 -11.10 1.10 22.99
N ILE A 187 -10.79 0.74 21.74
CA ILE A 187 -9.79 1.43 20.92
C ILE A 187 -10.18 2.90 20.77
N SER A 188 -11.42 3.17 20.39
CA SER A 188 -11.96 4.52 20.21
C SER A 188 -11.84 5.35 21.51
N ASN A 189 -12.15 4.78 22.67
CA ASN A 189 -11.94 5.45 23.96
C ASN A 189 -10.46 5.72 24.25
N ARG A 190 -9.57 4.73 24.06
CA ARG A 190 -8.13 4.90 24.28
C ARG A 190 -7.56 6.00 23.39
N LEU A 191 -7.92 6.02 22.11
CA LEU A 191 -7.43 7.01 21.16
C LEU A 191 -7.96 8.42 21.48
N ARG A 192 -9.24 8.57 21.84
CA ARG A 192 -9.80 9.88 22.23
C ARG A 192 -9.18 10.50 23.47
N THR A 193 -8.76 9.68 24.44
CA THR A 193 -8.15 10.17 25.68
C THR A 193 -6.63 10.26 25.61
N SER A 194 -6.02 9.82 24.51
CA SER A 194 -4.58 9.94 24.27
C SER A 194 -4.19 11.37 23.91
N SER A 195 -3.03 11.80 24.39
CA SER A 195 -2.38 13.01 23.92
C SER A 195 -1.87 12.86 22.49
N GLU A 196 -1.57 13.98 21.82
CA GLU A 196 -0.99 13.94 20.46
C GLU A 196 0.35 13.19 20.42
N SER A 197 1.15 13.24 21.50
CA SER A 197 2.40 12.47 21.59
C SER A 197 2.14 10.96 21.59
N GLU A 198 1.17 10.50 22.38
CA GLU A 198 0.79 9.07 22.42
C GLU A 198 0.18 8.62 21.09
N LEU A 199 -0.65 9.46 20.46
CA LEU A 199 -1.17 9.17 19.11
C LEU A 199 -0.04 9.08 18.10
N ASP A 200 0.97 9.96 18.19
CA ASP A 200 2.11 9.93 17.30
C ASP A 200 3.00 8.70 17.49
N GLU A 201 3.20 8.25 18.73
CA GLU A 201 3.86 6.99 19.03
C GLU A 201 3.12 5.81 18.38
N LEU A 202 1.78 5.77 18.46
CA LEU A 202 0.99 4.75 17.79
C LEU A 202 1.09 4.81 16.26
N ARG A 203 1.07 6.02 15.66
CA ARG A 203 1.25 6.17 14.21
C ARG A 203 2.59 5.62 13.75
N GLN A 204 3.66 5.86 14.52
CA GLN A 204 5.01 5.39 14.19
C GLN A 204 5.13 3.87 14.12
N LEU A 205 4.25 3.12 14.79
CA LEU A 205 4.25 1.66 14.80
C LEU A 205 3.61 1.05 13.54
N LEU A 206 2.84 1.82 12.75
CA LEU A 206 2.24 1.28 11.54
C LEU A 206 3.32 0.85 10.55
N ARG A 207 3.20 -0.36 10.00
CA ARG A 207 4.03 -0.80 8.88
C ARG A 207 3.31 -0.63 7.55
N ILE A 208 4.08 -0.44 6.49
CA ILE A 208 3.61 -0.54 5.10
C ILE A 208 4.52 -1.47 4.33
N GLY A 209 4.06 -2.03 3.21
CA GLY A 209 4.92 -2.76 2.29
C GLY A 209 5.49 -1.83 1.23
N ILE A 210 6.77 -1.93 0.93
CA ILE A 210 7.39 -1.18 -0.17
C ILE A 210 8.02 -2.18 -1.11
N GLN A 211 7.55 -2.20 -2.36
CA GLN A 211 8.20 -2.94 -3.44
C GLN A 211 9.00 -1.94 -4.27
N TRP A 212 10.31 -1.88 -4.03
CA TRP A 212 11.24 -0.99 -4.73
C TRP A 212 11.52 -1.49 -6.14
N ASN A 213 11.54 -0.58 -7.12
CA ASN A 213 12.05 -0.83 -8.48
C ASN A 213 11.48 -2.10 -9.15
N ALA A 214 10.19 -2.38 -8.97
CA ALA A 214 9.54 -3.50 -9.65
C ALA A 214 9.30 -3.16 -11.13
N GLN A 215 9.56 -4.11 -12.03
CA GLN A 215 9.28 -3.92 -13.44
C GLN A 215 7.77 -3.77 -13.68
N VAL A 216 7.42 -2.80 -14.53
CA VAL A 216 6.05 -2.71 -15.06
C VAL A 216 5.85 -3.83 -16.08
N THR A 217 4.93 -4.75 -15.78
CA THR A 217 4.67 -5.96 -16.59
C THR A 217 3.52 -5.82 -17.59
N LEU A 218 3.04 -4.59 -17.79
CA LEU A 218 2.02 -4.25 -18.80
C LEU A 218 2.68 -4.02 -20.16
N ASN A 219 1.99 -4.36 -21.25
CA ASN A 219 2.36 -3.98 -22.63
C ASN A 219 3.85 -4.12 -23.01
N ASP A 220 4.53 -5.15 -22.46
CA ASP A 220 5.96 -5.41 -22.65
C ASP A 220 6.91 -4.28 -22.20
N CYS A 221 6.42 -3.38 -21.33
CA CYS A 221 7.20 -2.34 -20.66
C CYS A 221 8.46 -2.91 -19.97
N LYS A 222 9.49 -2.08 -19.92
CA LYS A 222 10.82 -2.42 -19.38
C LYS A 222 11.24 -1.56 -18.21
N HIS A 223 10.64 -0.37 -18.07
CA HIS A 223 10.93 0.52 -16.95
C HIS A 223 10.40 -0.05 -15.63
N THR A 224 10.98 0.46 -14.56
CA THR A 224 10.62 0.12 -13.18
C THR A 224 9.78 1.23 -12.55
N VAL A 225 9.01 0.86 -11.53
CA VAL A 225 8.36 1.80 -10.60
C VAL A 225 8.47 1.23 -9.19
N SER A 226 8.33 2.09 -8.19
CA SER A 226 8.19 1.64 -6.80
C SER A 226 6.72 1.66 -6.40
N GLN A 227 6.31 0.73 -5.54
CA GLN A 227 4.94 0.67 -5.02
C GLN A 227 4.94 0.62 -3.48
N ALA A 228 4.23 1.57 -2.87
CA ALA A 228 3.93 1.58 -1.44
C ALA A 228 2.54 0.96 -1.22
N TYR A 229 2.51 -0.26 -0.70
CA TYR A 229 1.31 -1.01 -0.35
C TYR A 229 0.86 -0.64 1.06
N CYS A 230 -0.24 0.12 1.12
CA CYS A 230 -0.82 0.59 2.36
C CYS A 230 -2.22 0.01 2.53
N SER A 231 -2.62 -0.27 3.77
CA SER A 231 -3.97 -0.73 4.08
C SER A 231 -4.72 0.34 4.86
N ALA A 232 -5.99 0.56 4.50
CA ALA A 232 -6.94 1.20 5.41
C ALA A 232 -7.65 0.14 6.24
N LEU A 233 -8.46 0.56 7.22
CA LEU A 233 -9.33 -0.37 7.94
C LEU A 233 -10.55 -0.77 7.08
N PRO A 234 -10.99 -2.03 7.11
CA PRO A 234 -12.10 -2.52 6.27
C PRO A 234 -13.47 -2.21 6.91
N VAL A 235 -13.78 -0.92 7.07
CA VAL A 235 -15.01 -0.41 7.74
C VAL A 235 -16.29 -1.04 7.17
N ALA A 236 -16.40 -1.13 5.84
CA ALA A 236 -17.57 -1.72 5.17
C ALA A 236 -17.70 -3.26 5.31
N TYR A 237 -16.67 -3.93 5.83
CA TYR A 237 -16.69 -5.38 6.11
C TYR A 237 -17.12 -5.69 7.55
N SER A 238 -17.58 -4.68 8.30
CA SER A 238 -18.08 -4.80 9.66
C SER A 238 -19.58 -4.55 9.74
N PRO A 239 -20.33 -5.27 10.59
CA PRO A 239 -21.73 -4.96 10.87
C PRO A 239 -21.89 -3.75 11.83
N HIS A 240 -20.78 -3.20 12.33
CA HIS A 240 -20.80 -2.15 13.35
C HIS A 240 -20.89 -0.75 12.74
N SER A 241 -21.43 0.20 13.52
CA SER A 241 -21.57 1.59 13.09
C SER A 241 -20.22 2.21 12.71
N PHE A 242 -20.19 2.98 11.61
CA PHE A 242 -19.01 3.72 11.16
C PHE A 242 -18.46 4.67 12.25
N ASN A 243 -19.30 5.13 13.18
CA ASN A 243 -18.88 6.03 14.27
C ASN A 243 -17.87 5.37 15.21
N LEU A 244 -17.89 4.04 15.34
CA LEU A 244 -16.95 3.31 16.19
C LEU A 244 -15.56 3.18 15.56
N TRP A 245 -15.45 3.45 14.25
CA TRP A 245 -14.21 3.30 13.50
C TRP A 245 -13.40 4.59 13.39
N VAL A 246 -14.01 5.75 13.68
CA VAL A 246 -13.48 7.08 13.32
C VAL A 246 -12.02 7.23 13.75
N GLU A 247 -11.74 7.07 15.05
CA GLU A 247 -10.41 7.33 15.59
C GLU A 247 -9.38 6.32 15.07
N PHE A 248 -9.76 5.05 14.97
CA PHE A 248 -8.83 4.01 14.52
C PHE A 248 -8.53 4.14 13.01
N ALA A 249 -9.55 4.45 12.21
CA ALA A 249 -9.41 4.64 10.78
C ALA A 249 -8.55 5.87 10.47
N GLN A 250 -8.78 6.98 11.17
CA GLN A 250 -7.96 8.18 11.02
C GLN A 250 -6.50 7.93 11.40
N LEU A 251 -6.22 7.29 12.54
CA LEU A 251 -4.86 6.93 12.96
C LEU A 251 -4.12 6.12 11.87
N VAL A 252 -4.76 5.08 11.34
CA VAL A 252 -4.18 4.21 10.31
C VAL A 252 -3.98 4.96 8.99
N LEU A 253 -4.95 5.78 8.57
CA LEU A 253 -4.84 6.58 7.35
C LEU A 253 -3.73 7.62 7.47
N GLU A 254 -3.67 8.36 8.58
CA GLU A 254 -2.62 9.35 8.85
C GLU A 254 -1.23 8.73 8.76
N ALA A 255 -1.03 7.59 9.43
CA ALA A 255 0.24 6.89 9.38
C ALA A 255 0.56 6.33 7.99
N SER A 256 -0.44 5.80 7.26
CA SER A 256 -0.27 5.26 5.91
C SER A 256 0.17 6.31 4.90
N TYR A 257 -0.48 7.48 4.89
CA TYR A 257 -0.10 8.57 3.99
C TYR A 257 1.24 9.17 4.36
N GLU A 258 1.52 9.33 5.65
CA GLU A 258 2.83 9.81 6.08
C GLU A 258 3.95 8.85 5.69
N ALA A 259 3.76 7.54 5.89
CA ALA A 259 4.73 6.53 5.48
C ALA A 259 4.95 6.53 3.96
N THR A 260 3.87 6.75 3.19
CA THR A 260 3.95 6.90 1.73
C THR A 260 4.78 8.12 1.33
N VAL A 261 4.59 9.28 2.00
CA VAL A 261 5.36 10.50 1.72
C VAL A 261 6.83 10.29 2.08
N CYS A 262 7.15 9.73 3.25
CA CYS A 262 8.52 9.38 3.60
C CYS A 262 9.15 8.45 2.56
N THR A 263 8.39 7.46 2.08
CA THR A 263 8.83 6.55 1.02
C THR A 263 9.10 7.29 -0.29
N ALA A 264 8.31 8.32 -0.63
CA ALA A 264 8.53 9.15 -1.82
C ALA A 264 9.82 9.98 -1.72
N ILE A 265 10.14 10.48 -0.53
CA ILE A 265 11.41 11.17 -0.25
C ILE A 265 12.58 10.22 -0.46
N LEU A 266 12.49 9.00 0.09
CA LEU A 266 13.53 7.98 -0.10
C LEU A 266 13.63 7.52 -1.56
N ASN A 267 12.50 7.42 -2.26
CA ASN A 267 12.47 7.09 -3.69
C ASN A 267 13.17 8.16 -4.53
N SER A 268 12.98 9.44 -4.21
CA SER A 268 13.61 10.54 -4.94
C SER A 268 15.13 10.56 -4.75
N VAL A 269 15.60 10.23 -3.55
CA VAL A 269 17.05 10.07 -3.28
C VAL A 269 17.61 8.83 -3.98
N ARG A 270 16.90 7.70 -3.94
CA ARG A 270 17.36 6.43 -4.53
C ARG A 270 17.38 6.46 -6.07
N ASN A 271 16.35 7.03 -6.68
CA ASN A 271 16.10 6.90 -8.12
C ASN A 271 16.11 8.23 -8.89
N GLY A 272 16.27 9.37 -8.21
CA GLY A 272 16.24 10.69 -8.83
C GLY A 272 14.84 11.14 -9.29
N ASN A 273 13.77 10.41 -8.96
CA ASN A 273 12.40 10.75 -9.33
C ASN A 273 11.55 11.08 -8.10
N ASN A 274 11.05 12.32 -8.07
CA ASN A 274 10.26 12.88 -6.97
C ASN A 274 8.75 12.79 -7.17
N ARG A 275 8.27 12.07 -8.20
CA ARG A 275 6.83 11.90 -8.44
C ARG A 275 6.22 10.86 -7.52
N LEU A 276 5.13 11.26 -6.88
CA LEU A 276 4.31 10.43 -6.02
C LEU A 276 2.87 10.40 -6.54
N PHE A 277 2.37 9.21 -6.86
CA PHE A 277 0.95 9.00 -7.18
C PHE A 277 0.20 8.52 -5.95
N LEU A 278 -0.73 9.33 -5.46
CA LEU A 278 -1.61 9.02 -4.34
C LEU A 278 -2.99 8.58 -4.83
N THR A 279 -3.65 7.75 -4.04
CA THR A 279 -5.03 7.32 -4.24
C THR A 279 -5.86 7.66 -3.01
N LEU A 280 -7.18 7.58 -3.11
CA LEU A 280 -8.07 7.69 -1.95
C LEU A 280 -8.13 6.35 -1.22
N LEU A 281 -7.08 6.06 -0.45
CA LEU A 281 -6.86 4.80 0.26
C LEU A 281 -8.09 4.42 1.11
N GLY A 282 -8.67 3.24 0.83
CA GLY A 282 -9.82 2.72 1.56
C GLY A 282 -11.18 3.36 1.25
N GLY A 283 -11.25 4.36 0.35
CA GLY A 283 -12.49 5.07 0.00
C GLY A 283 -13.43 4.30 -0.93
N GLY A 284 -13.01 3.14 -1.44
CA GLY A 284 -13.82 2.22 -2.24
C GLY A 284 -14.38 1.07 -1.39
N ALA A 285 -13.93 -0.16 -1.68
CA ALA A 285 -14.44 -1.38 -1.04
C ALA A 285 -14.37 -1.37 0.49
N PHE A 286 -13.35 -0.76 1.08
CA PHE A 286 -13.18 -0.71 2.54
C PHE A 286 -14.08 0.33 3.23
N GLY A 287 -14.72 1.24 2.48
CA GLY A 287 -15.74 2.16 3.01
C GLY A 287 -15.25 3.21 4.00
N ASN A 288 -13.98 3.62 3.93
CA ASN A 288 -13.50 4.75 4.73
C ASN A 288 -14.11 6.05 4.22
N LYS A 289 -14.46 6.96 5.12
CA LYS A 289 -15.07 8.22 4.70
C LYS A 289 -14.05 9.14 4.04
N THR A 290 -14.49 9.86 3.02
CA THR A 290 -13.62 10.75 2.22
C THR A 290 -12.97 11.86 3.05
N ASP A 291 -13.66 12.40 4.04
CA ASP A 291 -13.13 13.43 4.95
C ASP A 291 -11.97 12.91 5.80
N TRP A 292 -12.01 11.65 6.27
CA TRP A 292 -10.89 11.02 6.98
C TRP A 292 -9.67 10.87 6.07
N ILE A 293 -9.90 10.41 4.85
CA ILE A 293 -8.86 10.18 3.85
C ILE A 293 -8.18 11.49 3.46
N VAL A 294 -8.97 12.52 3.12
CA VAL A 294 -8.44 13.83 2.70
C VAL A 294 -7.75 14.54 3.85
N GLY A 295 -8.29 14.44 5.07
CA GLY A 295 -7.62 14.96 6.28
C GLY A 295 -6.24 14.34 6.50
N ALA A 296 -6.12 13.02 6.34
CA ALA A 296 -4.86 12.30 6.48
C ALA A 296 -3.84 12.66 5.38
N ILE A 297 -4.28 12.81 4.12
CA ILE A 297 -3.42 13.32 3.04
C ILE A 297 -2.92 14.72 3.37
N HIS A 298 -3.83 15.64 3.71
CA HIS A 298 -3.47 17.02 4.02
C HIS A 298 -2.48 17.11 5.19
N ARG A 299 -2.68 16.31 6.25
CA ARG A 299 -1.73 16.21 7.37
C ARG A 299 -0.34 15.77 6.87
N ALA A 300 -0.25 14.68 6.13
CA ALA A 300 1.02 14.15 5.63
C ALA A 300 1.75 15.15 4.72
N LEU A 301 1.05 15.78 3.77
CA LEU A 301 1.64 16.77 2.87
C LEU A 301 2.13 18.02 3.63
N ASN A 302 1.43 18.44 4.69
CA ASN A 302 1.85 19.59 5.48
C ASN A 302 3.11 19.33 6.33
N LEU A 303 3.29 18.10 6.83
CA LEU A 303 4.49 17.72 7.57
C LEU A 303 5.76 17.82 6.70
N TYR A 304 5.63 17.55 5.39
CA TYR A 304 6.74 17.53 4.44
C TYR A 304 6.66 18.63 3.38
N LYS A 305 5.93 19.72 3.65
CA LYS A 305 5.66 20.80 2.67
C LYS A 305 6.91 21.46 2.07
N HIS A 306 8.06 21.31 2.72
CA HIS A 306 9.36 21.87 2.31
C HIS A 306 10.25 20.89 1.53
N VAL A 307 9.69 19.78 1.06
CA VAL A 307 10.40 18.79 0.22
C VAL A 307 9.97 18.94 -1.24
N ASP A 308 10.91 18.82 -2.17
CA ASP A 308 10.64 18.87 -3.61
C ASP A 308 9.98 17.56 -4.10
N LEU A 309 8.67 17.39 -3.88
CA LEU A 309 7.87 16.27 -4.41
C LEU A 309 6.76 16.77 -5.36
N ASP A 310 6.58 16.07 -6.49
CA ASP A 310 5.41 16.23 -7.38
C ASP A 310 4.34 15.19 -7.04
N VAL A 311 3.30 15.62 -6.34
CA VAL A 311 2.22 14.76 -5.87
C VAL A 311 1.03 14.82 -6.81
N ALA A 312 0.72 13.68 -7.42
CA ALA A 312 -0.45 13.47 -8.26
C ALA A 312 -1.52 12.67 -7.51
N LEU A 313 -2.63 13.31 -7.16
CA LEU A 313 -3.82 12.64 -6.62
C LEU A 313 -4.63 12.04 -7.78
N VAL A 314 -4.69 10.71 -7.83
CA VAL A 314 -5.32 9.98 -8.95
C VAL A 314 -6.82 9.80 -8.69
N SER A 315 -7.63 10.39 -9.57
CA SER A 315 -9.08 10.15 -9.65
C SER A 315 -9.39 9.25 -10.83
N TYR A 316 -10.32 8.30 -10.66
CA TYR A 316 -10.72 7.39 -11.72
C TYR A 316 -12.02 7.83 -12.40
N GLY A 317 -12.01 7.89 -13.74
CA GLY A 317 -13.19 8.16 -14.57
C GLY A 317 -13.60 9.64 -14.65
N SER A 318 -13.64 10.34 -13.52
CA SER A 318 -13.96 11.78 -13.47
C SER A 318 -13.22 12.48 -12.33
N SER A 319 -13.20 13.81 -12.36
CA SER A 319 -12.63 14.62 -11.29
C SER A 319 -13.44 14.48 -10.00
N ASN A 320 -12.73 14.41 -8.87
CA ASN A 320 -13.31 14.30 -7.54
C ASN A 320 -13.35 15.67 -6.86
N GLN A 321 -14.51 16.08 -6.34
CA GLN A 321 -14.69 17.38 -5.69
C GLN A 321 -13.75 17.57 -4.49
N TYR A 322 -13.59 16.55 -3.64
CA TYR A 322 -12.75 16.64 -2.45
C TYR A 322 -11.27 16.73 -2.82
N VAL A 323 -10.85 16.00 -3.86
CA VAL A 323 -9.49 16.10 -4.41
C VAL A 323 -9.23 17.50 -4.97
N ARG A 324 -10.16 18.06 -5.75
CA ARG A 324 -10.03 19.44 -6.24
C ARG A 324 -9.95 20.47 -5.11
N GLN A 325 -10.78 20.33 -4.08
CA GLN A 325 -10.74 21.21 -2.91
C GLN A 325 -9.38 21.16 -2.21
N LEU A 326 -8.81 19.96 -2.05
CA LEU A 326 -7.46 19.80 -1.49
C LEU A 326 -6.40 20.43 -2.41
N VAL A 327 -6.41 20.14 -3.71
CA VAL A 327 -5.45 20.70 -4.69
C VAL A 327 -5.45 22.23 -4.68
N ASN A 328 -6.63 22.86 -4.58
CA ASN A 328 -6.76 24.32 -4.54
C ASN A 328 -6.06 24.96 -3.33
N GLN A 329 -5.83 24.22 -2.25
CA GLN A 329 -5.10 24.73 -1.08
C GLN A 329 -3.59 24.86 -1.37
N TYR A 330 -3.07 24.07 -2.31
CA TYR A 330 -1.65 24.10 -2.74
C TYR A 330 -1.43 24.93 -4.01
N GLY A 331 -2.47 25.20 -4.79
CA GLY A 331 -2.39 26.03 -6.01
C GLY A 331 -2.34 27.55 -5.77
N ASN A 332 -2.67 28.02 -4.56
CA ASN A 332 -2.70 29.45 -4.21
C ASN A 332 -1.35 30.00 -3.69
N THR A 333 -0.29 29.20 -3.69
CA THR A 333 1.08 29.64 -3.35
C THR A 333 1.77 30.18 -4.60
N LYS A 334 1.25 31.29 -5.16
CA LYS A 334 2.07 32.14 -6.03
C LYS A 334 3.04 32.89 -5.12
N ILE A 335 4.31 32.53 -5.18
CA ILE A 335 5.42 33.37 -4.69
C ILE A 335 5.45 34.64 -5.54
#